data_AF-A0A3R9KIE8-F1
#
_entry.id   AF-A0A3R9KIE8-F1
#
_cell.length_a   1.000
_cell.length_b   1.000
_cell.length_c   1.000
_cell.angle_alpha   90.00
_cell.angle_beta   90.00
_cell.angle_gamma   90.00
#
_symmetry.space_group_name_H-M   'P 1'
#
loop_
_entity.id
_entity.type
_entity.pdbx_description
1 polymer ?
#
loop_
_entity_poly.entity_id
_entity_poly.type
_entity_poly.pdbx_seq_one_letter_code
_entity_poly.pdbx_strand_id
1 'polypeptide(L)'
;MEKRTSEEIQKHNEDARQVLIDLYEQRYTCYLEELVVDEVMQNILNYCNREDFPLELRFVAIQMVYVVCNPDQAVQGKNISVGDTRVELTKSDLARRAESVLLDFTSQLQRFRKLRW
;
A
#
# COMPACT_ATOMS: atom_id res chain seq x y z
N MET A 1 12.44 25.39 -7.97
CA MET A 1 11.71 24.36 -7.20
C MET A 1 12.77 23.58 -6.45
N GLU A 2 13.05 23.94 -5.20
CA GLU A 2 14.05 23.24 -4.38
C GLU A 2 13.63 21.78 -4.25
N LYS A 3 14.52 20.87 -4.63
CA LYS A 3 14.35 19.45 -4.34
C LYS A 3 14.52 19.31 -2.83
N ARG A 4 13.50 18.77 -2.15
CA ARG A 4 13.64 18.34 -0.75
C ARG A 4 14.87 17.44 -0.63
N THR A 5 15.60 17.59 0.47
CA THR A 5 16.74 16.73 0.77
C THR A 5 16.27 15.29 1.04
N SER A 6 17.16 14.31 0.90
CA SER A 6 16.82 12.91 1.20
C SER A 6 16.32 12.71 2.63
N GLU A 7 16.86 13.49 3.58
CA GLU A 7 16.47 13.45 4.99
C GLU A 7 15.05 14.00 5.20
N GLU A 8 14.71 15.09 4.51
CA GLU A 8 13.36 15.66 4.53
C GLU A 8 12.31 14.72 3.92
N ILE A 9 12.67 13.99 2.87
CA ILE A 9 11.80 12.99 2.25
C ILE A 9 11.60 11.81 3.21
N GLN A 10 12.68 11.31 3.82
CA GLN A 10 12.60 10.21 4.77
C GLN A 10 11.70 10.57 5.96
N LYS A 11 11.92 11.76 6.54
CA LYS A 11 11.09 12.26 7.64
C LYS A 11 9.62 12.41 7.21
N HIS A 12 9.37 12.99 6.04
CA HIS A 12 8.01 13.13 5.51
C HIS A 12 7.30 11.78 5.34
N ASN A 13 8.01 10.76 4.87
CA ASN A 13 7.45 9.43 4.71
C ASN A 13 7.18 8.75 6.05
N GLU A 14 8.05 8.94 7.04
CA GLU A 14 7.82 8.45 8.41
C GLU A 14 6.60 9.13 9.05
N ASP A 15 6.48 10.45 8.87
CA ASP A 15 5.29 11.20 9.33
C ASP A 15 4.03 10.66 8.64
N ALA A 16 4.09 10.38 7.32
CA ALA A 16 2.98 9.79 6.58
C ALA A 16 2.63 8.37 7.05
N ARG A 17 3.65 7.56 7.39
CA ARG A 17 3.49 6.22 7.96
C ARG A 17 2.75 6.28 9.29
N GLN A 18 3.17 7.16 10.20
CA GLN A 18 2.50 7.32 11.49
C GLN A 18 1.05 7.77 11.31
N VAL A 19 0.79 8.74 10.43
CA VAL A 19 -0.57 9.20 10.12
C VAL A 19 -1.44 8.06 9.56
N LEU A 20 -0.87 7.16 8.75
CA LEU A 20 -1.60 6.00 8.23
C LEU A 20 -1.99 5.03 9.33
N ILE A 21 -1.08 4.75 10.27
CA ILE A 21 -1.33 3.91 11.44
C ILE A 21 -2.44 4.52 12.29
N ASP A 22 -2.31 5.81 12.65
CA ASP A 22 -3.30 6.51 13.48
C ASP A 22 -4.69 6.49 12.83
N LEU A 23 -4.77 6.75 11.52
CA LEU A 23 -6.03 6.72 10.78
C LEU A 23 -6.63 5.31 10.68
N TYR A 24 -5.78 4.29 10.59
CA TYR A 24 -6.23 2.91 10.59
C TYR A 24 -6.84 2.53 11.93
N GLU A 25 -6.15 2.81 13.04
CA GLU A 25 -6.62 2.54 14.40
C GLU A 25 -7.91 3.31 14.75
N GLN A 26 -8.06 4.53 14.23
CA GLN A 26 -9.31 5.28 14.38
C GLN A 26 -10.49 4.67 13.63
N ARG A 27 -10.22 3.99 12.51
CA ARG A 27 -11.26 3.50 11.59
C ARG A 27 -11.60 2.02 11.81
N TYR A 28 -10.65 1.21 12.24
CA TYR A 28 -10.77 -0.23 12.36
C TYR A 28 -10.33 -0.70 13.73
N THR A 29 -11.05 -1.68 14.29
CA THR A 29 -10.78 -2.24 15.61
C THR A 29 -9.85 -3.46 15.57
N CYS A 30 -9.40 -3.88 14.39
CA CYS A 30 -8.53 -5.05 14.23
C CYS A 30 -7.06 -4.69 14.45
N TYR A 31 -6.28 -5.67 14.90
CA TYR A 31 -4.84 -5.54 15.05
C TYR A 31 -4.17 -5.18 13.72
N LEU A 32 -3.30 -4.17 13.75
CA LEU A 32 -2.49 -3.73 12.62
C LEU A 32 -1.05 -4.22 12.83
N GLU A 33 -0.54 -5.01 11.91
CA GLU A 33 0.88 -5.32 11.85
C GLU A 33 1.60 -4.17 11.16
N GLU A 34 2.52 -3.50 11.86
CA GLU A 34 3.30 -2.39 11.32
C GLU A 34 4.01 -2.74 9.99
N LEU A 35 4.49 -3.97 9.87
CA LEU A 35 5.14 -4.47 8.65
C LEU A 35 4.21 -4.44 7.43
N VAL A 36 2.89 -4.58 7.62
CA VAL A 36 1.91 -4.48 6.53
C VAL A 36 1.87 -3.06 5.97
N VAL A 37 1.95 -2.05 6.84
CA VAL A 37 1.96 -0.64 6.44
C VAL A 37 3.19 -0.36 5.59
N ASP A 38 4.36 -0.81 6.04
CA ASP A 38 5.63 -0.63 5.35
C ASP A 38 5.61 -1.27 3.96
N GLU A 39 5.14 -2.52 3.87
CA GLU A 39 5.06 -3.26 2.62
C GLU A 39 4.07 -2.61 1.64
N VAL A 40 2.90 -2.16 2.11
CA VAL A 40 1.90 -1.48 1.28
C VAL A 40 2.43 -0.12 0.79
N MET A 41 3.02 0.68 1.68
CA MET A 41 3.59 1.98 1.31
C MET A 41 4.71 1.82 0.28
N GLN A 42 5.63 0.88 0.49
CA GLN A 42 6.72 0.62 -0.43
C GLN A 42 6.21 0.19 -1.81
N ASN A 43 5.22 -0.71 -1.86
CA ASN A 43 4.60 -1.15 -3.11
C ASN A 43 3.92 0.01 -3.86
N ILE A 44 3.21 0.87 -3.16
CA ILE A 44 2.57 2.06 -3.75
C ILE A 44 3.62 3.02 -4.31
N LEU A 45 4.67 3.34 -3.56
CA LEU A 45 5.74 4.25 -3.99
C LEU A 45 6.48 3.71 -5.22
N ASN A 46 6.81 2.41 -5.20
CA ASN A 46 7.42 1.71 -6.32
C ASN A 46 6.54 1.78 -7.57
N TYR A 47 5.25 1.45 -7.45
CA TYR A 47 4.30 1.50 -8.55
C TYR A 47 4.15 2.94 -9.11
N CYS A 48 4.07 3.92 -8.23
CA CYS A 48 3.87 5.32 -8.60
C CYS A 48 5.16 6.00 -9.10
N ASN A 49 6.33 5.35 -9.03
CA ASN A 49 7.64 5.96 -9.28
C ASN A 49 7.86 7.22 -8.43
N ARG A 50 7.60 7.14 -7.13
CA ARG A 50 7.78 8.26 -6.21
C ARG A 50 8.67 7.86 -5.05
N GLU A 51 9.42 8.84 -4.55
CA GLU A 51 10.17 8.75 -3.30
C GLU A 51 9.38 9.36 -2.14
N ASP A 52 8.43 10.26 -2.43
CA ASP A 52 7.61 10.94 -1.45
C ASP A 52 6.19 10.38 -1.42
N PHE A 53 5.63 10.19 -0.22
CA PHE A 53 4.25 9.73 -0.03
C PHE A 53 3.26 10.92 0.03
N PRO A 54 2.54 11.25 -1.06
CA PRO A 54 1.56 12.34 -1.06
C PRO A 54 0.36 12.04 -0.14
N LEU A 55 -0.16 13.10 0.50
CA LEU A 55 -1.27 13.00 1.45
C LEU A 55 -2.53 12.40 0.81
N GLU A 56 -2.74 12.65 -0.48
CA GLU A 56 -3.87 12.16 -1.25
C GLU A 56 -3.90 10.63 -1.37
N LEU A 57 -2.76 9.94 -1.21
CA LEU A 57 -2.69 8.48 -1.21
C LEU A 57 -3.18 7.86 0.10
N ARG A 58 -3.35 8.63 1.18
CA ARG A 58 -3.65 8.08 2.51
C ARG A 58 -4.87 7.18 2.53
N PHE A 59 -5.94 7.57 1.84
CA PHE A 59 -7.17 6.79 1.81
C PHE A 59 -7.04 5.50 1.01
N VAL A 60 -6.30 5.54 -0.10
CA VAL A 60 -6.02 4.36 -0.92
C VAL A 60 -5.14 3.39 -0.13
N ALA A 61 -4.09 3.89 0.53
CA ALA A 61 -3.22 3.07 1.34
C ALA A 61 -3.93 2.43 2.54
N ILE A 62 -4.77 3.17 3.28
CA ILE A 62 -5.57 2.60 4.39
C ILE A 62 -6.48 1.49 3.90
N GLN A 63 -7.11 1.65 2.73
CA GLN A 63 -7.94 0.61 2.14
C GLN A 63 -7.11 -0.61 1.77
N MET A 64 -5.94 -0.41 1.15
CA MET A 64 -5.04 -1.52 0.81
C MET A 64 -4.55 -2.26 2.06
N VAL A 65 -4.11 -1.54 3.10
CA VAL A 65 -3.72 -2.12 4.39
C VAL A 65 -4.86 -2.94 4.99
N TYR A 66 -6.08 -2.40 4.99
CA TYR A 66 -7.26 -3.12 5.50
C TYR A 66 -7.51 -4.44 4.75
N VAL A 67 -7.41 -4.43 3.41
CA VAL A 67 -7.60 -5.64 2.59
C VAL A 67 -6.50 -6.67 2.86
N VAL A 68 -5.24 -6.24 3.04
CA VAL A 68 -4.13 -7.15 3.36
C VAL A 68 -4.29 -7.77 4.75
N CYS A 69 -4.71 -6.99 5.75
CA CYS A 69 -4.95 -7.45 7.11
C CYS A 69 -6.23 -8.31 7.25
N ASN A 70 -7.26 -8.04 6.44
CA ASN A 70 -8.56 -8.69 6.55
C ASN A 70 -9.02 -9.28 5.21
N PRO A 71 -8.27 -10.24 4.63
CA PRO A 71 -8.55 -10.77 3.30
C PRO A 71 -9.96 -11.37 3.22
N ASP A 72 -10.43 -12.05 4.26
CA ASP A 72 -11.74 -12.71 4.27
C ASP A 72 -12.92 -11.71 4.30
N GLN A 73 -12.72 -10.52 4.89
CA GLN A 73 -13.75 -9.47 4.97
C GLN A 73 -13.80 -8.62 3.69
N ALA A 74 -12.65 -8.45 3.03
CA ALA A 74 -12.53 -7.71 1.78
C ALA A 74 -13.17 -8.42 0.57
N VAL A 75 -13.41 -9.73 0.67
CA VAL A 75 -13.92 -10.59 -0.43
C VAL A 75 -15.44 -10.48 -0.65
N GLN A 76 -16.19 -9.70 0.15
CA GLN A 76 -17.66 -9.56 0.06
C GLN A 76 -18.23 -8.98 -1.27
N GLY A 77 -17.47 -8.93 -2.37
CA GLY A 77 -18.00 -8.50 -3.67
C GLY A 77 -17.16 -8.79 -4.92
N LYS A 78 -16.10 -9.61 -4.87
CA LYS A 78 -15.31 -9.94 -6.06
C LYS A 78 -15.25 -11.46 -6.26
N ASN A 79 -15.84 -11.93 -7.36
CA ASN A 79 -15.70 -13.30 -7.84
C ASN A 79 -14.21 -13.64 -7.96
N ILE A 80 -13.76 -14.64 -7.21
CA ILE A 80 -12.41 -15.17 -7.31
C ILE A 80 -12.44 -16.23 -8.42
N SER A 81 -11.92 -15.89 -9.61
CA SER A 81 -11.55 -16.89 -10.60
C SER A 81 -10.22 -17.49 -10.17
N VAL A 82 -10.27 -18.70 -9.61
CA VAL A 82 -9.08 -19.47 -9.23
C VAL A 82 -8.54 -20.16 -10.49
N GLY A 83 -7.77 -19.44 -11.28
CA GLY A 83 -7.08 -19.95 -12.48
C GLY A 83 -5.57 -19.83 -12.31
N ASP A 84 -4.89 -20.97 -12.24
CA ASP A 84 -3.43 -21.15 -12.18
C ASP A 84 -2.67 -20.28 -11.18
N THR A 85 -2.70 -20.70 -9.91
CA THR A 85 -1.77 -20.22 -8.88
C THR A 85 -0.36 -20.71 -9.21
N ARG A 86 0.42 -19.91 -9.95
CA ARG A 86 1.87 -20.11 -10.05
C ARG A 86 2.51 -19.67 -8.73
N VAL A 87 2.87 -20.64 -7.89
CA VAL A 87 3.50 -20.36 -6.59
C VAL A 87 4.97 -19.98 -6.82
N GLU A 88 5.26 -18.68 -6.85
CA GLU A 88 6.64 -18.19 -6.75
C GLU A 88 7.10 -18.27 -5.29
N LEU A 89 7.79 -19.37 -4.95
CA LEU A 89 8.27 -19.74 -3.60
C LEU A 89 9.32 -18.78 -2.99
N THR A 90 9.58 -17.63 -3.60
CA THR A 90 10.65 -16.70 -3.20
C THR A 90 10.17 -15.48 -2.43
N LYS A 91 8.87 -15.16 -2.43
CA LYS A 91 8.32 -14.00 -1.72
C LYS A 91 7.59 -14.43 -0.44
N SER A 92 7.67 -13.59 0.60
CA SER A 92 6.87 -13.79 1.81
C SER A 92 5.37 -13.75 1.48
N ASP A 93 4.54 -14.45 2.25
CA ASP A 93 3.08 -14.43 2.05
C ASP A 93 2.52 -13.00 2.17
N LEU A 94 3.11 -12.16 3.02
CA LEU A 94 2.74 -10.76 3.16
C LEU A 94 3.01 -9.96 1.88
N ALA A 95 4.24 -10.04 1.35
CA ALA A 95 4.62 -9.33 0.13
C ALA A 95 3.75 -9.76 -1.06
N ARG A 96 3.49 -11.07 -1.20
CA ARG A 96 2.59 -11.60 -2.23
C ARG A 96 1.16 -11.06 -2.10
N ARG A 97 0.63 -10.97 -0.88
CA ARG A 97 -0.71 -10.40 -0.63
C ARG A 97 -0.74 -8.91 -0.94
N ALA A 98 0.25 -8.15 -0.50
CA ALA A 98 0.36 -6.72 -0.79
C ALA A 98 0.45 -6.45 -2.30
N GLU A 99 1.20 -7.25 -3.06
CA GLU A 99 1.26 -7.18 -4.52
C GLU A 99 -0.08 -7.52 -5.18
N SER A 100 -0.78 -8.56 -4.71
CA SER A 100 -2.11 -8.90 -5.21
C SER A 100 -3.09 -7.76 -4.97
N VAL A 101 -3.06 -7.14 -3.79
CA VAL A 101 -3.90 -5.99 -3.46
C VAL A 101 -3.51 -4.78 -4.29
N LEU A 102 -2.23 -4.55 -4.56
CA LEU A 102 -1.79 -3.48 -5.46
C LEU A 102 -2.49 -3.56 -6.82
N LEU A 103 -2.60 -4.76 -7.41
CA LEU A 103 -3.26 -4.98 -8.71
C LEU A 103 -4.73 -4.52 -8.71
N ASP A 104 -5.45 -4.78 -7.62
CA ASP A 104 -6.85 -4.37 -7.45
C ASP A 104 -7.04 -2.84 -7.37
N PHE A 105 -6.01 -2.10 -6.96
CA PHE A 105 -6.04 -0.65 -6.77
C PHE A 105 -5.29 0.13 -7.87
N THR A 106 -4.76 -0.55 -8.89
CA THR A 106 -4.00 0.06 -10.00
C THR A 106 -4.71 1.25 -10.66
N SER A 107 -6.02 1.15 -10.91
CA SER A 107 -6.81 2.25 -11.50
C SER A 107 -6.83 3.50 -10.62
N GLN A 108 -6.83 3.32 -9.29
CA GLN A 108 -6.79 4.41 -8.33
C GLN A 108 -5.38 4.98 -8.17
N LEU A 109 -4.35 4.14 -8.26
CA LEU A 109 -2.95 4.54 -8.11
C LEU A 109 -2.39 5.21 -9.38
N GLN A 110 -2.93 4.87 -10.55
CA GLN A 110 -2.45 5.38 -11.84
C GLN A 110 -2.37 6.91 -11.89
N ARG A 111 -3.31 7.61 -11.23
CA ARG A 111 -3.36 9.08 -11.19
C ARG A 111 -2.17 9.72 -10.47
N PHE A 112 -1.46 8.96 -9.62
CA PHE A 112 -0.32 9.43 -8.84
C PHE A 112 1.03 9.04 -9.46
N ARG A 113 1.00 8.21 -10.50
CA ARG A 113 2.19 7.65 -11.13
C ARG A 113 2.94 8.71 -11.94
N LYS A 114 4.21 8.92 -11.62
CA LYS A 114 5.12 9.75 -12.41
C LYS A 114 5.70 8.92 -13.56
N LEU A 115 5.69 9.49 -14.77
CA LEU A 115 6.38 8.91 -15.92
C LEU A 115 7.89 9.04 -15.67
N ARG A 116 8.62 7.92 -15.73
CA ARG A 116 10.09 7.95 -15.82
C ARG A 116 10.44 8.25 -17.27
N TRP A 117 11.19 9.32 -17.49
CA TRP A 117 11.82 9.67 -18.77
C TRP A 117 13.33 9.46 -18.63
#